data_AF-A0A6C0UUB5-F1
#
_entry.id   AF-A0A6C0UUB5-F1
#
_cell.length_a   1.000
_cell.length_b   1.000
_cell.length_c   1.000
_cell.angle_alpha   90.00
_cell.angle_beta   90.00
_cell.angle_gamma   90.00
#
_symmetry.space_group_name_H-M   'P 1'
#
loop_
_entity.id
_entity.type
_entity.pdbx_description
1 polymer ?
#
loop_
_entity_poly.entity_id
_entity_poly.type
_entity_poly.pdbx_seq_one_letter_code
_entity_poly.pdbx_strand_id
1 'polypeptide(L)'
;MRWVEQVVDEYDATKKTGQKKIILINWFKKHPGKRFDKAEVHEALHEELDVGVTRVGQYLNDLEDDSVLDSRGSQRKAYWLKSDIIVPVKFQIRAGLRHLYTTVDIKRWGIVGFLVVSTVIWGFLTLPFWFFSAYMLISPSDGIGVISDYEIFVFAIAMTLWLLVFVTLSYVLHRAQLFWQSSTTSE
;
A
#
# COMPACT_ATOMS: atom_id res chain seq x y z
N MET A 1 -16.02 12.61 -14.85
CA MET A 1 -15.30 11.43 -14.33
C MET A 1 -15.68 10.24 -15.18
N ARG A 2 -14.71 9.47 -15.69
CA ARG A 2 -14.91 8.33 -16.59
C ARG A 2 -14.28 7.08 -15.98
N TRP A 3 -14.84 5.90 -16.18
CA TRP A 3 -14.20 4.65 -15.75
C TRP A 3 -13.11 4.25 -16.75
N VAL A 4 -12.00 3.66 -16.26
CA VAL A 4 -10.93 3.19 -17.16
C VAL A 4 -11.48 2.23 -18.22
N GLU A 5 -12.42 1.37 -17.85
CA GLU A 5 -13.09 0.44 -18.76
C GLU A 5 -13.79 1.19 -19.91
N GLN A 6 -14.50 2.28 -19.62
CA GLN A 6 -15.17 3.09 -20.64
C GLN A 6 -14.16 3.75 -21.58
N VAL A 7 -13.02 4.20 -21.06
CA VAL A 7 -11.93 4.78 -21.86
C VAL A 7 -11.27 3.72 -22.75
N VAL A 8 -11.15 2.47 -22.28
CA VAL A 8 -10.65 1.35 -23.09
C VAL A 8 -11.63 1.02 -24.22
N ASP A 9 -12.94 1.05 -23.95
CA ASP A 9 -14.00 0.77 -24.93
C ASP A 9 -14.11 1.84 -26.03
N GLU A 10 -13.60 3.06 -25.80
CA GLU A 10 -13.51 4.12 -26.81
C GLU A 10 -12.50 3.77 -27.93
N TYR A 11 -11.59 2.82 -27.70
CA TYR A 11 -10.57 2.41 -28.68
C TYR A 11 -10.95 1.15 -29.45
N ASP A 12 -10.75 1.20 -30.76
CA ASP A 12 -11.02 0.07 -31.66
C ASP A 12 -9.99 -1.04 -31.50
N ALA A 13 -10.38 -2.11 -30.81
CA ALA A 13 -9.56 -3.31 -30.59
C ALA A 13 -9.28 -4.12 -31.87
N THR A 14 -9.93 -3.83 -33.00
CA THR A 14 -9.65 -4.49 -34.30
C THR A 14 -8.46 -3.86 -35.02
N LYS A 15 -8.14 -2.60 -34.70
CA LYS A 15 -7.00 -1.88 -35.29
C LYS A 15 -5.75 -2.10 -34.45
N LYS A 16 -4.61 -2.38 -35.13
CA LYS A 16 -3.30 -2.53 -34.48
C LYS A 16 -2.96 -1.35 -33.57
N THR A 17 -3.21 -0.11 -34.02
CA THR A 17 -2.97 1.09 -33.21
C THR A 17 -3.86 1.16 -31.97
N GLY A 18 -5.15 0.81 -32.09
CA GLY A 18 -6.08 0.79 -30.97
C GLY A 18 -5.69 -0.25 -29.93
N GLN A 19 -5.31 -1.46 -30.36
CA GLN A 19 -4.80 -2.50 -29.46
C GLN A 19 -3.58 -2.03 -28.64
N LYS A 20 -2.63 -1.34 -29.28
CA LYS A 20 -1.43 -0.83 -28.60
C LYS A 20 -1.76 0.27 -27.58
N LYS A 21 -2.71 1.15 -27.91
CA LYS A 21 -3.26 2.15 -26.95
C LYS A 21 -3.97 1.47 -25.77
N ILE A 22 -4.78 0.44 -26.02
CA ILE A 22 -5.46 -0.33 -24.98
C ILE A 22 -4.44 -1.02 -24.03
N ILE A 23 -3.37 -1.59 -24.58
CA ILE A 23 -2.28 -2.19 -23.79
C ILE A 23 -1.66 -1.15 -22.86
N LEU A 24 -1.33 0.04 -23.39
CA LEU A 24 -0.78 1.15 -22.60
C LEU A 24 -1.74 1.57 -21.48
N ILE A 25 -3.02 1.80 -21.78
CA ILE A 25 -4.02 2.18 -20.78
C ILE A 25 -4.15 1.11 -19.68
N ASN A 26 -4.22 -0.16 -20.07
CA ASN A 26 -4.30 -1.28 -19.14
C ASN A 26 -3.04 -1.42 -18.27
N TRP A 27 -1.88 -1.05 -18.78
CA TRP A 27 -0.66 -1.01 -17.99
C TRP A 27 -0.68 0.14 -16.98
N PHE A 28 -1.01 1.37 -17.39
CA PHE A 28 -1.14 2.51 -16.47
C PHE A 28 -2.21 2.26 -15.39
N LYS A 29 -3.29 1.56 -15.72
CA LYS A 29 -4.32 1.09 -14.78
C LYS A 29 -3.75 0.21 -13.66
N LYS A 30 -2.76 -0.64 -13.96
CA LYS A 30 -2.08 -1.49 -12.96
C LYS A 30 -1.14 -0.70 -12.05
N HIS A 31 -0.79 0.53 -12.43
CA HIS A 31 0.14 1.41 -11.74
C HIS A 31 -0.48 2.77 -11.40
N PRO A 32 -1.59 2.80 -10.63
CA PRO A 32 -2.29 4.05 -10.34
C PRO A 32 -1.39 5.04 -9.58
N GLY A 33 -1.46 6.33 -9.96
CA GLY A 33 -0.74 7.42 -9.31
C GLY A 33 0.77 7.45 -9.55
N LYS A 34 1.33 6.50 -10.31
CA LYS A 34 2.74 6.50 -10.67
C LYS A 34 2.97 7.24 -11.97
N ARG A 35 4.14 7.90 -12.05
CA ARG A 35 4.61 8.60 -13.23
C ARG A 35 5.71 7.78 -13.88
N PHE A 36 5.66 7.64 -15.18
CA PHE A 36 6.64 6.89 -15.96
C PHE A 36 7.12 7.70 -17.14
N ASP A 37 8.39 7.61 -17.46
CA ASP A 37 8.90 8.18 -18.70
C ASP A 37 8.72 7.21 -19.89
N LYS A 38 8.94 7.70 -21.11
CA LYS A 38 8.81 6.87 -22.32
C LYS A 38 9.77 5.68 -22.36
N ALA A 39 10.93 5.76 -21.70
CA ALA A 39 11.93 4.70 -21.70
C ALA A 39 11.51 3.58 -20.74
N GLU A 40 11.03 3.94 -19.54
CA GLU A 40 10.46 3.04 -18.55
C GLU A 40 9.22 2.32 -19.09
N VAL A 41 8.33 3.05 -19.78
CA VAL A 41 7.15 2.44 -20.43
C VAL A 41 7.60 1.48 -21.53
N HIS A 42 8.57 1.86 -22.36
CA HIS A 42 9.08 0.98 -23.41
C HIS A 42 9.75 -0.27 -22.82
N GLU A 43 10.60 -0.14 -21.80
CA GLU A 43 11.25 -1.27 -21.12
C GLU A 43 10.22 -2.24 -20.53
N ALA A 44 9.15 -1.71 -19.93
CA ALA A 44 8.12 -2.54 -19.32
C ALA A 44 7.19 -3.23 -20.33
N LEU A 45 7.00 -2.66 -21.52
CA LEU A 45 6.01 -3.12 -22.50
C LEU A 45 6.62 -3.48 -23.87
N HIS A 46 7.95 -3.59 -23.99
CA HIS A 46 8.63 -3.80 -25.27
C HIS A 46 8.08 -5.01 -26.02
N GLU A 47 7.93 -6.14 -25.34
CA GLU A 47 7.42 -7.40 -25.91
C GLU A 47 5.94 -7.30 -26.32
N GLU A 48 5.11 -6.61 -25.53
CA GLU A 48 3.66 -6.48 -25.80
C GLU A 48 3.38 -5.45 -26.90
N LEU A 49 4.15 -4.37 -26.94
CA LEU A 49 3.99 -3.28 -27.89
C LEU A 49 4.72 -3.53 -29.20
N ASP A 50 5.78 -4.33 -29.23
CA ASP A 50 6.56 -4.67 -30.44
C ASP A 50 6.84 -3.42 -31.31
N VAL A 51 7.16 -2.31 -30.65
CA VAL A 51 7.48 -1.03 -31.30
C VAL A 51 8.63 -0.35 -30.57
N GLY A 52 9.44 0.40 -31.31
CA GLY A 52 10.54 1.16 -30.74
C GLY A 52 10.09 2.34 -29.86
N VAL A 53 10.99 2.81 -29.01
CA VAL A 53 10.80 3.90 -28.04
C VAL A 53 10.13 5.15 -28.64
N THR A 54 10.49 5.53 -29.87
CA THR A 54 9.91 6.71 -30.55
C THR A 54 8.41 6.54 -30.79
N ARG A 55 7.97 5.36 -31.22
CA ARG A 55 6.57 5.07 -31.50
C ARG A 55 5.75 4.88 -30.21
N VAL A 56 6.38 4.35 -29.15
CA VAL A 56 5.80 4.40 -27.79
C VAL A 56 5.54 5.84 -27.36
N GLY A 57 6.51 6.74 -27.57
CA GLY A 57 6.35 8.17 -27.30
C GLY A 57 5.21 8.82 -28.09
N GLN A 58 5.02 8.43 -29.36
CA GLN A 58 3.87 8.88 -30.16
C GLN A 58 2.55 8.43 -29.54
N TYR A 59 2.41 7.14 -29.18
CA TYR A 59 1.18 6.65 -28.55
C TYR A 59 0.91 7.30 -27.19
N LEU A 60 1.95 7.60 -26.40
CA LEU A 60 1.79 8.32 -25.14
C LEU A 60 1.32 9.77 -25.35
N ASN A 61 1.82 10.46 -26.38
CA ASN A 61 1.35 11.79 -26.74
C ASN A 61 -0.09 11.74 -27.28
N ASP A 62 -0.42 10.77 -28.13
CA ASP A 62 -1.80 10.62 -28.61
C ASP A 62 -2.78 10.39 -27.43
N LEU A 63 -2.37 9.61 -26.43
CA LEU A 63 -3.17 9.38 -25.22
C LEU A 63 -3.23 10.61 -24.30
N GLU A 64 -2.22 11.48 -24.33
CA GLU A 64 -2.26 12.80 -23.68
C GLU A 64 -3.28 13.72 -24.39
N ASP A 65 -3.23 13.77 -25.72
CA ASP A 65 -4.16 14.55 -26.56
C ASP A 65 -5.60 14.05 -26.41
N ASP A 66 -5.80 12.73 -26.32
CA ASP A 66 -7.09 12.09 -26.05
C ASP A 66 -7.60 12.32 -24.59
N SER A 67 -6.87 13.11 -23.78
CA SER A 67 -7.18 13.38 -22.37
C SER A 67 -7.24 12.11 -21.50
N VAL A 68 -6.46 11.09 -21.84
CA VAL A 68 -6.35 9.83 -21.08
C VAL A 68 -5.16 9.86 -20.12
N LEU A 69 -4.05 10.46 -20.55
CA LEU A 69 -2.85 10.67 -19.74
C LEU A 69 -2.64 12.16 -19.48
N ASP A 70 -2.10 12.49 -18.32
CA ASP A 70 -1.46 13.77 -18.09
C ASP A 70 0.06 13.60 -18.25
N SER A 71 0.75 14.66 -18.70
CA SER A 71 2.21 14.69 -18.76
C SER A 71 2.80 15.89 -18.02
N ARG A 72 4.06 15.76 -17.58
CA ARG A 72 4.84 16.86 -17.00
C ARG A 72 6.31 16.74 -17.35
N GLY A 73 6.92 17.88 -17.64
CA GLY A 73 8.34 18.01 -17.98
C GLY A 73 8.54 18.46 -19.42
N SER A 74 9.53 19.33 -19.67
CA SER A 74 9.80 19.89 -21.00
C SER A 74 10.71 18.97 -21.83
N GLN A 75 11.76 18.41 -21.24
CA GLN A 75 12.74 17.56 -21.94
C GLN A 75 12.56 16.06 -21.65
N ARG A 76 12.23 15.71 -20.40
CA ARG A 76 11.88 14.34 -19.99
C ARG A 76 10.44 14.35 -19.50
N LYS A 77 9.49 14.15 -20.42
CA LYS A 77 8.07 14.03 -20.09
C LYS A 77 7.83 12.74 -19.31
N ALA A 78 7.25 12.88 -18.13
CA ALA A 78 6.69 11.78 -17.37
C ALA A 78 5.17 11.77 -17.55
N TYR A 79 4.60 10.60 -17.82
CA TYR A 79 3.20 10.38 -18.09
C TYR A 79 2.55 9.64 -16.93
N TRP A 80 1.29 9.95 -16.63
CA TRP A 80 0.47 9.20 -15.67
C TRP A 80 -1.00 9.23 -16.08
N LEU A 81 -1.78 8.28 -15.57
CA LEU A 81 -3.21 8.21 -15.83
C LEU A 81 -3.90 9.44 -15.24
N LYS A 82 -4.73 10.12 -16.04
CA LYS A 82 -5.42 11.33 -15.63
C LYS A 82 -6.30 11.10 -14.39
N SER A 83 -6.31 12.08 -13.49
CA SER A 83 -6.98 11.96 -12.18
C SER A 83 -8.52 11.90 -12.24
N ASP A 84 -9.10 12.27 -13.38
CA ASP A 84 -10.54 12.18 -13.65
C ASP A 84 -10.99 10.78 -14.10
N ILE A 85 -10.05 9.85 -14.32
CA ILE A 85 -10.30 8.46 -14.69
C ILE A 85 -10.31 7.58 -13.44
N ILE A 86 -11.47 6.97 -13.18
CA ILE A 86 -11.70 6.12 -12.02
C ILE A 86 -11.13 4.72 -12.29
N VAL A 87 -10.07 4.36 -11.55
CA VAL A 87 -9.43 3.04 -11.58
C VAL A 87 -10.15 2.09 -10.59
N PRO A 88 -10.36 0.81 -10.94
CA PRO A 88 -10.97 -0.15 -10.03
C PRO A 88 -10.25 -0.26 -8.67
N VAL A 89 -11.03 -0.28 -7.59
CA VAL A 89 -10.56 -0.28 -6.18
C VAL A 89 -9.51 -1.36 -5.91
N LYS A 90 -9.60 -2.53 -6.56
CA LYS A 90 -8.62 -3.63 -6.43
C LYS A 90 -7.17 -3.20 -6.74
N PHE A 91 -6.97 -2.31 -7.70
CA PHE A 91 -5.63 -1.83 -8.07
C PHE A 91 -5.15 -0.71 -7.13
N GLN A 92 -6.07 0.11 -6.64
CA GLN A 92 -5.77 1.13 -5.62
C GLN A 92 -5.37 0.49 -4.29
N ILE A 93 -6.09 -0.54 -3.83
CA ILE A 93 -5.75 -1.32 -2.63
C ILE A 93 -4.39 -1.99 -2.79
N ARG A 94 -4.10 -2.60 -3.94
CA ARG A 94 -2.78 -3.22 -4.20
C ARG A 94 -1.64 -2.21 -4.20
N ALA A 95 -1.86 -1.02 -4.77
CA ALA A 95 -0.88 0.06 -4.74
C ALA A 95 -0.66 0.59 -3.31
N GLY A 96 -1.74 0.76 -2.54
CA GLY A 96 -1.69 1.12 -1.12
C GLY A 96 -0.97 0.08 -0.26
N LEU A 97 -1.30 -1.21 -0.43
CA LEU A 97 -0.62 -2.33 0.24
C LEU A 97 0.86 -2.42 -0.12
N ARG A 98 1.22 -2.19 -1.39
CA ARG A 98 2.64 -2.12 -1.79
C ARG A 98 3.35 -0.95 -1.13
N HIS A 99 2.68 0.20 -0.99
CA HIS A 99 3.24 1.37 -0.31
C HIS A 99 3.42 1.12 1.20
N LEU A 100 2.45 0.44 1.82
CA LEU A 100 2.54 -0.08 3.20
C LEU A 100 3.71 -1.07 3.33
N TYR A 101 3.87 -2.01 2.40
CA TYR A 101 4.96 -2.98 2.41
C TYR A 101 6.34 -2.32 2.27
N THR A 102 6.51 -1.31 1.43
CA THR A 102 7.76 -0.50 1.39
C THR A 102 7.99 0.33 2.64
N THR A 103 6.93 0.64 3.39
CA THR A 103 7.04 1.30 4.71
C THR A 103 7.45 0.27 5.77
N VAL A 104 6.97 -0.97 5.65
CA VAL A 104 7.27 -2.12 6.52
C VAL A 104 8.31 -3.03 5.85
N ASP A 105 9.40 -2.46 5.35
CA ASP A 105 10.48 -3.24 4.77
C ASP A 105 11.40 -3.73 5.91
N ILE A 106 11.28 -5.02 6.26
CA ILE A 106 12.04 -5.69 7.33
C ILE A 106 13.56 -5.53 7.09
N LYS A 107 14.00 -5.45 5.83
CA LYS A 107 15.42 -5.22 5.49
C LYS A 107 15.89 -3.80 5.80
N ARG A 108 14.99 -2.81 5.77
CA ARG A 108 15.32 -1.39 5.99
C ARG A 108 15.19 -0.96 7.46
N TRP A 109 14.23 -1.53 8.18
CA TRP A 109 13.94 -1.19 9.58
C TRP A 109 14.51 -2.20 10.59
N GLY A 110 14.98 -3.36 10.12
CA GLY A 110 15.39 -4.47 10.97
C GLY A 110 14.21 -5.13 11.70
N ILE A 111 14.49 -6.25 12.38
CA ILE A 111 13.51 -6.99 13.20
C ILE A 111 12.87 -6.07 14.26
N VAL A 112 13.64 -5.12 14.78
CA VAL A 112 13.18 -4.19 15.81
C VAL A 112 12.18 -3.17 15.28
N GLY A 113 12.39 -2.57 14.11
CA GLY A 113 11.40 -1.66 13.55
C GLY A 113 10.11 -2.37 13.10
N PHE A 114 10.21 -3.63 12.66
CA PHE A 114 9.02 -4.46 12.42
C PHE A 114 8.23 -4.70 13.72
N LEU A 115 8.92 -5.02 14.82
CA LEU A 115 8.28 -5.17 16.13
C LEU A 115 7.62 -3.88 16.59
N VAL A 116 8.27 -2.72 16.43
CA VAL A 116 7.68 -1.41 16.80
C VAL A 116 6.42 -1.11 16.00
N VAL A 117 6.44 -1.28 14.67
CA VAL A 117 5.25 -1.04 13.83
C VAL A 117 4.13 -2.02 14.18
N SER A 118 4.46 -3.30 14.40
CA SER A 118 3.50 -4.30 14.86
C SER A 118 2.91 -3.92 16.22
N THR A 119 3.71 -3.36 17.13
CA THR A 119 3.27 -2.87 18.45
C THR A 119 2.30 -1.70 18.32
N VAL A 120 2.60 -0.73 17.44
CA VAL A 120 1.74 0.44 17.23
C VAL A 120 0.40 0.00 16.64
N ILE A 121 0.42 -0.90 15.66
CA ILE A 121 -0.80 -1.46 15.06
C ILE A 121 -1.60 -2.23 16.11
N TRP A 122 -0.96 -3.08 16.90
CA TRP A 122 -1.60 -3.81 18.00
C TRP A 122 -2.18 -2.88 19.07
N GLY A 123 -1.44 -1.84 19.48
CA GLY A 123 -1.90 -0.84 20.43
C GLY A 123 -3.13 -0.09 19.93
N PHE A 124 -3.13 0.28 18.65
CA PHE A 124 -4.31 0.87 18.00
C PHE A 124 -5.50 -0.08 17.95
N LEU A 125 -5.27 -1.37 17.66
CA LEU A 125 -6.33 -2.39 17.63
C LEU A 125 -6.91 -2.69 19.01
N THR A 126 -6.11 -2.54 20.08
CA THR A 126 -6.54 -2.81 21.45
C THR A 126 -7.12 -1.58 22.16
N LEU A 127 -6.90 -0.36 21.65
CA LEU A 127 -7.47 0.87 22.19
C LEU A 127 -9.01 0.84 22.37
N PRO A 128 -9.81 0.39 21.37
CA PRO A 128 -11.26 0.26 21.54
C PRO A 128 -11.65 -0.70 22.67
N PHE A 129 -10.86 -1.74 22.90
CA PHE A 129 -11.07 -2.70 23.98
C PHE A 129 -10.76 -2.10 25.35
N TRP A 130 -9.64 -1.40 25.49
CA TRP A 130 -9.30 -0.67 26.73
C TRP A 130 -10.34 0.39 27.06
N PHE A 131 -10.83 1.11 26.05
CA PHE A 131 -11.89 2.09 26.20
C PHE A 131 -13.20 1.44 26.64
N PHE A 132 -13.60 0.32 26.02
CA PHE A 132 -14.80 -0.42 26.40
C PHE A 132 -14.70 -0.99 27.83
N SER A 133 -13.53 -1.51 28.21
CA SER A 133 -13.27 -2.04 29.55
C SER A 133 -13.31 -0.93 30.62
N ALA A 134 -12.70 0.23 30.35
CA ALA A 134 -12.77 1.39 31.25
C ALA A 134 -14.19 1.99 31.33
N TYR A 135 -14.91 2.04 30.21
CA TYR A 135 -16.30 2.49 30.16
C TYR A 135 -17.22 1.60 31.00
N MET A 136 -17.01 0.28 30.97
CA MET A 136 -17.75 -0.70 31.77
C MET A 136 -17.46 -0.59 33.28
N LEU A 137 -16.24 -0.24 33.68
CA LEU A 137 -15.89 -0.02 35.08
C LEU A 137 -16.62 1.18 35.71
N ILE A 138 -17.06 2.14 34.89
CA ILE A 138 -17.67 3.40 35.34
C ILE A 138 -19.18 3.41 35.13
N SER A 139 -19.69 2.65 34.15
CA SER A 139 -21.13 2.59 33.83
C SER A 139 -21.85 1.51 34.64
N PRO A 140 -22.96 1.84 35.34
CA PRO A 140 -23.72 0.85 36.09
C PRO A 140 -24.28 -0.25 35.17
N SER A 141 -24.19 -1.48 35.66
CA SER A 141 -24.41 -2.78 35.00
C SER A 141 -25.83 -3.07 34.53
N ASP A 142 -26.75 -2.11 34.56
CA ASP A 142 -28.16 -2.36 34.23
C ASP A 142 -28.47 -2.28 32.72
N GLY A 143 -27.47 -2.02 31.88
CA GLY A 143 -27.66 -1.77 30.44
C GLY A 143 -27.08 -2.77 29.45
N ILE A 144 -26.19 -3.70 29.86
CA ILE A 144 -25.42 -4.51 28.90
C ILE A 144 -25.51 -6.00 29.26
N GLY A 145 -26.71 -6.55 29.14
CA GLY A 145 -27.05 -7.94 29.51
C GLY A 145 -26.60 -9.02 28.52
N VAL A 146 -25.36 -9.00 28.01
CA VAL A 146 -24.91 -10.02 27.03
C VAL A 146 -23.53 -10.62 27.33
N ILE A 147 -22.70 -10.01 28.19
CA ILE A 147 -21.34 -10.52 28.47
C ILE A 147 -21.21 -10.72 29.99
N SER A 148 -20.80 -11.91 30.42
CA SER A 148 -20.62 -12.17 31.85
C SER A 148 -19.37 -11.46 32.37
N ASP A 149 -19.43 -10.91 33.59
CA ASP A 149 -18.29 -10.24 34.25
C ASP A 149 -17.02 -11.12 34.28
N TYR A 150 -17.22 -12.44 34.34
CA TYR A 150 -16.17 -13.44 34.28
C TYR A 150 -15.42 -13.45 32.93
N GLU A 151 -16.13 -13.37 31.81
CA GLU A 151 -15.52 -13.33 30.48
C GLU A 151 -14.67 -12.07 30.30
N ILE A 152 -15.18 -10.92 30.77
CA ILE A 152 -14.45 -9.65 30.72
C ILE A 152 -13.16 -9.73 31.55
N PHE A 153 -13.23 -10.31 32.75
CA PHE A 153 -12.07 -10.48 33.62
C PHE A 153 -11.01 -11.41 33.02
N VAL A 154 -11.43 -12.53 32.43
CA VAL A 154 -10.53 -13.48 31.75
C VAL A 154 -9.87 -12.82 30.53
N PHE A 155 -10.61 -12.05 29.74
CA PHE A 155 -10.04 -11.31 28.60
C PHE A 155 -9.07 -10.22 29.05
N ALA A 156 -9.38 -9.48 30.11
CA ALA A 156 -8.48 -8.47 30.68
C ALA A 156 -7.17 -9.10 31.16
N ILE A 157 -7.22 -10.21 31.90
CA ILE A 157 -6.02 -10.94 32.34
C ILE A 157 -5.23 -11.45 31.13
N ALA A 158 -5.89 -12.05 30.14
CA ALA A 158 -5.24 -12.59 28.96
C ALA A 158 -4.49 -11.50 28.18
N MET A 159 -5.08 -10.32 28.01
CA MET A 159 -4.45 -9.17 27.34
C MET A 159 -3.30 -8.58 28.17
N THR A 160 -3.43 -8.55 29.50
CA THR A 160 -2.38 -8.06 30.40
C THR A 160 -1.15 -8.98 30.39
N LEU A 161 -1.38 -10.30 30.41
CA LEU A 161 -0.32 -11.31 30.25
C LEU A 161 0.36 -11.19 28.89
N TRP A 162 -0.41 -10.97 27.82
CA TRP A 162 0.14 -10.76 26.48
C TRP A 162 1.02 -9.52 26.41
N LEU A 163 0.59 -8.42 27.02
CA LEU A 163 1.39 -7.19 27.11
C LEU A 163 2.70 -7.43 27.87
N LEU A 164 2.66 -8.19 28.96
CA LEU A 164 3.83 -8.54 29.76
C LEU A 164 4.85 -9.36 28.96
N VAL A 165 4.39 -10.42 28.28
CA VAL A 165 5.21 -11.25 27.38
C VAL A 165 5.83 -10.39 26.28
N PHE A 166 5.06 -9.45 25.73
CA PHE A 166 5.52 -8.60 24.65
C PHE A 166 6.59 -7.57 25.10
N VAL A 167 6.41 -6.93 26.26
CA VAL A 167 7.39 -6.01 26.85
C VAL A 167 8.68 -6.75 27.17
N THR A 168 8.60 -7.94 27.76
CA THR A 168 9.78 -8.76 28.05
C THR A 168 10.51 -9.19 26.78
N LEU A 169 9.78 -9.64 25.75
CA LEU A 169 10.40 -10.00 24.47
C LEU A 169 11.10 -8.79 23.83
N SER A 170 10.43 -7.64 23.80
CA SER A 170 10.97 -6.40 23.24
C SER A 170 12.22 -5.92 23.99
N TYR A 171 12.22 -6.02 25.32
CA TYR A 171 13.37 -5.68 26.15
C TYR A 171 14.55 -6.61 25.91
N VAL A 172 14.31 -7.93 25.86
CA VAL A 172 15.35 -8.94 25.59
C VAL A 172 15.96 -8.72 24.20
N LEU A 173 15.14 -8.48 23.19
CA LEU A 173 15.59 -8.19 21.82
C LEU A 173 16.38 -6.88 21.75
N HIS A 174 15.94 -5.82 22.43
CA HIS A 174 16.68 -4.56 22.49
C HIS A 174 18.04 -4.73 23.15
N ARG A 175 18.12 -5.49 24.26
CA ARG A 175 19.38 -5.80 24.94
C ARG A 175 20.28 -6.68 24.09
N ALA A 176 19.73 -7.66 23.38
CA ALA A 176 20.47 -8.48 22.44
C ALA A 176 21.04 -7.62 21.30
N GLN A 177 20.28 -6.69 20.74
CA GLN A 177 20.76 -5.80 19.68
C GLN A 177 21.91 -4.90 20.16
N LEU A 178 21.80 -4.31 21.34
CA LEU A 178 22.89 -3.52 21.94
C LEU A 178 24.15 -4.35 22.14
N PHE A 179 23.99 -5.60 22.59
CA PHE A 179 25.11 -6.52 22.77
C PHE A 179 25.79 -6.86 21.42
N TRP A 180 25.00 -7.20 20.40
CA TRP A 180 25.49 -7.51 19.06
C TRP A 180 26.18 -6.32 18.36
N GLN A 181 25.71 -5.09 18.61
CA GLN A 181 26.38 -3.88 18.13
C GLN A 181 27.70 -3.63 18.87
N SER A 182 27.76 -3.90 20.18
CA SER A 182 29.00 -3.74 20.95
C SER A 182 30.09 -4.75 20.56
N SER A 183 29.72 -5.96 20.14
CA SER A 183 30.66 -7.01 19.71
C SER A 183 31.19 -6.83 18.28
N THR A 184 30.57 -5.98 17.46
CA THR A 184 31.01 -5.71 16.08
C THR A 184 31.91 -4.49 15.96
N THR A 185 32.01 -3.65 17.00
CA THR A 185 32.92 -2.49 17.08
C THR A 185 34.26 -2.80 17.77
N SER A 186 34.50 -4.05 18.17
CA SER A 186 35.73 -4.49 18.87
C SER A 186 36.73 -5.26 17.99
N GLU A 187 36.56 -5.23 16.66
CA GLU A 187 37.59 -5.61 15.66
C GLU A 187 38.14 -4.35 14.99
#